data_AF-A0A8T8WGN8-F1
#
_entry.id   AF-A0A8T8WGN8-F1
#
_cell.length_a   1.000
_cell.length_b   1.000
_cell.length_c   1.000
_cell.angle_alpha   90.00
_cell.angle_beta   90.00
_cell.angle_gamma   90.00
#
_symmetry.space_group_name_H-M   'P 1'
#
loop_
_entity.id
_entity.type
_entity.pdbx_description
1 polymer ?
#
loop_
_entity_poly.entity_id
_entity_poly.type
_entity_poly.pdbx_seq_one_letter_code
_entity_poly.pdbx_strand_id
1 'polypeptide(L)' 'MTRLPDGVSSPRAKLVYLYLATHGAVCEDDLCDGLSMKRISLYAILKTLREAGHVEKADGRYALA' A
#
# COMPACT_ATOMS: atom_id res chain seq x y z
N MET A 1 -12.96 -3.03 -11.17
CA MET A 1 -11.79 -2.69 -12.00
C MET A 1 -11.08 -1.52 -11.32
N THR A 2 -9.97 -1.77 -10.63
CA THR A 2 -9.23 -0.71 -9.90
C THR A 2 -8.33 0.04 -10.87
N ARG A 3 -8.55 1.35 -11.03
CA ARG A 3 -7.68 2.22 -11.83
C ARG A 3 -6.48 2.62 -10.97
N LEU A 4 -5.28 2.45 -11.50
CA LEU A 4 -4.07 2.90 -10.81
C LEU A 4 -4.02 4.44 -10.78
N PRO A 5 -3.60 5.06 -9.66
CA PRO A 5 -3.43 6.50 -9.62
C PRO A 5 -2.24 6.94 -10.48
N ASP A 6 -2.41 8.02 -11.24
CA ASP A 6 -1.40 8.55 -12.16
C ASP A 6 -0.13 9.06 -11.44
N GLY A 7 -0.17 9.22 -10.11
CA GLY A 7 0.97 9.57 -9.25
C GLY A 7 1.83 8.39 -8.76
N VAL A 8 1.37 7.15 -8.94
CA VAL A 8 2.08 5.96 -8.47
C VAL A 8 2.94 5.39 -9.61
N SER A 9 4.14 5.92 -9.81
CA SER A 9 5.05 5.50 -10.89
C SER A 9 5.85 4.23 -10.55
N SER A 10 6.21 4.05 -9.27
CA SER A 10 7.01 2.91 -8.81
C SER A 10 6.26 1.58 -8.93
N PRO A 11 6.82 0.55 -9.61
CA PRO A 11 6.19 -0.77 -9.73
C PRO A 11 5.83 -1.40 -8.37
N ARG A 12 6.66 -1.20 -7.34
CA ARG A 12 6.37 -1.73 -6.00
C ARG A 12 5.22 -1.00 -5.32
N ALA A 13 5.12 0.31 -5.50
CA ALA A 13 4.01 1.09 -4.97
C ALA A 13 2.68 0.71 -5.64
N LYS A 14 2.71 0.40 -6.94
CA LYS A 14 1.56 -0.15 -7.67
C LYS A 14 1.08 -1.49 -7.09
N LEU A 15 2.01 -2.37 -6.74
CA LEU A 15 1.68 -3.66 -6.11
C LEU A 15 1.04 -3.50 -4.73
N VAL A 16 1.61 -2.61 -3.90
CA VAL A 16 1.01 -2.28 -2.58
C VAL A 16 -0.40 -1.72 -2.77
N TYR A 17 -0.58 -0.76 -3.68
CA TYR A 17 -1.89 -0.17 -3.96
C TYR A 17 -2.90 -1.23 -4.43
N LEU A 18 -2.52 -2.10 -5.37
CA LEU A 18 -3.39 -3.15 -5.88
C LEU A 18 -3.74 -4.19 -4.80
N TYR A 19 -2.79 -4.53 -3.93
CA TYR A 19 -3.03 -5.45 -2.82
C TYR A 19 -4.11 -4.89 -1.88
N LEU A 20 -3.99 -3.61 -1.50
CA LEU A 20 -4.97 -2.91 -0.68
C LEU A 20 -6.33 -2.79 -1.39
N ALA A 21 -6.33 -2.53 -2.70
CA ALA A 21 -7.57 -2.49 -3.49
C ALA A 21 -8.29 -3.84 -3.54
N THR A 22 -7.56 -4.95 -3.38
CA THR A 22 -8.10 -6.31 -3.48
C THR A 22 -8.54 -6.85 -2.11
N HIS A 23 -7.79 -6.54 -1.05
CA HIS A 23 -8.00 -7.10 0.30
C HIS A 23 -8.65 -6.13 1.28
N GLY A 24 -8.77 -4.84 0.93
CA GLY A 24 -9.27 -3.81 1.82
C GLY A 24 -8.26 -3.45 2.92
N ALA A 25 -8.76 -3.25 4.14
CA ALA A 25 -7.94 -2.85 5.29
C ALA A 25 -7.12 -4.03 5.84
N VAL A 26 -5.80 -3.97 5.67
CA VAL A 26 -4.87 -5.05 6.06
C VAL A 26 -3.78 -4.55 7.00
N CYS A 27 -3.23 -5.44 7.81
CA CYS A 27 -2.10 -5.11 8.67
C CYS A 27 -0.81 -5.02 7.86
N GLU A 28 0.23 -4.47 8.50
CA GLU A 28 1.56 -4.40 7.89
C GLU A 28 2.18 -5.78 7.63
N ASP A 29 1.95 -6.73 8.53
CA ASP A 29 2.47 -8.10 8.39
C ASP A 29 1.85 -8.78 7.16
N ASP A 30 0.55 -8.60 6.93
CA ASP A 30 -0.15 -9.11 5.74
C ASP A 30 0.46 -8.57 4.44
N LEU A 31 0.85 -7.28 4.43
CA LEU A 31 1.51 -6.65 3.29
C LEU A 31 2.94 -7.16 3.10
N CYS A 32 3.69 -7.38 4.18
CA CYS A 32 5.05 -7.93 4.11
C CYS A 32 5.03 -9.35 3.55
N ASP A 33 4.16 -10.19 4.09
CA ASP A 33 4.05 -11.60 3.73
C ASP A 33 3.43 -11.76 2.34
N GLY A 34 2.31 -11.10 2.09
CA GLY A 34 1.56 -11.17 0.83
C GLY A 34 2.33 -10.62 -0.38
N LEU A 35 3.24 -9.67 -0.16
CA LEU A 35 4.06 -9.08 -1.23
C LEU A 35 5.53 -9.51 -1.17
N SER A 36 5.89 -10.39 -0.22
CA SER A 36 7.27 -10.84 0.01
C SER A 36 8.26 -9.68 0.07
N MET A 37 7.88 -8.63 0.81
CA MET A 37 8.63 -7.39 0.92
C MET A 37 9.29 -7.23 2.28
N LYS A 38 10.49 -6.64 2.28
CA LYS A 38 11.12 -6.21 3.52
C LYS A 38 10.33 -5.06 4.14
N ARG A 39 10.09 -5.14 5.44
CA ARG A 39 9.38 -4.13 6.24
C ARG A 39 9.89 -2.70 6.03
N ILE A 40 11.21 -2.49 5.95
CA ILE A 40 11.81 -1.17 5.67
C ILE A 40 11.36 -0.63 4.30
N SER A 41 11.34 -1.47 3.27
CA SER A 41 10.89 -1.08 1.93
C SER A 41 9.39 -0.81 1.90
N LEU A 42 8.59 -1.62 2.60
CA LEU A 42 7.16 -1.42 2.73
C LEU A 42 6.85 -0.07 3.39
N TYR A 43 7.50 0.26 4.50
CA TYR A 43 7.29 1.53 5.19
C TYR A 43 7.63 2.74 4.32
N ALA A 44 8.72 2.70 3.56
CA ALA A 44 9.06 3.78 2.64
C ALA A 44 7.96 3.99 1.59
N ILE A 45 7.43 2.91 1.02
CA ILE A 45 6.36 2.94 0.03
C ILE A 45 5.05 3.46 0.65
N LEU A 46 4.63 2.90 1.80
CA LEU A 46 3.41 3.31 2.49
C LEU A 46 3.48 4.79 2.90
N LYS A 47 4.65 5.27 3.32
CA LYS A 47 4.86 6.69 3.60
C LYS A 47 4.61 7.54 2.35
N THR A 48 5.21 7.21 1.22
CA THR A 48 5.00 7.95 -0.05
C THR A 48 3.54 7.92 -0.49
N LEU A 49 2.88 6.76 -0.42
CA LEU A 49 1.47 6.63 -0.79
C LEU A 49 0.55 7.43 0.13
N ARG A 50 0.85 7.48 1.43
CA ARG A 50 0.11 8.29 2.40
C ARG A 50 0.30 9.78 2.18
N GLU A 51 1.55 10.22 1.94
CA GLU A 51 1.86 11.62 1.64
C GLU A 51 1.20 12.09 0.33
N ALA A 52 1.02 11.18 -0.64
CA ALA A 52 0.28 11.42 -1.87
C ALA A 52 -1.25 11.30 -1.74
N GLY A 53 -1.77 10.95 -0.56
CA GLY A 53 -3.22 10.80 -0.32
C GLY A 53 -3.85 9.58 -0.98
N HIS A 54 -3.08 8.52 -1.25
CA HIS A 54 -3.59 7.28 -1.87
C HIS A 54 -3.93 6.18 -0.86
N VAL A 55 -3.34 6.24 0.33
CA VAL A 55 -3.48 5.24 1.38
C VAL A 55 -3.64 5.96 2.71
N GLU A 56 -4.44 5.39 3.60
CA GLU A 56 -4.56 5.83 4.99
C GLU A 56 -4.17 4.72 5.96
N LYS A 57 -3.85 5.11 7.20
CA LYS A 57 -3.61 4.17 8.30
C LYS A 57 -4.60 4.45 9.43
N ALA A 58 -5.43 3.48 9.76
CA ALA A 58 -6.38 3.52 10.86
C ALA A 58 -6.28 2.22 11.67
N ASP A 59 -6.25 2.33 12.99
CA ASP A 59 -6.21 1.18 13.92
C ASP A 59 -5.14 0.13 13.59
N GLY A 60 -3.95 0.59 13.16
CA GLY A 60 -2.84 -0.28 12.80
C GLY A 60 -2.95 -0.93 11.41
N ARG A 61 -4.04 -0.71 10.68
CA ARG A 61 -4.29 -1.25 9.34
C ARG A 61 -4.11 -0.17 8.28
N TYR A 62 -3.73 -0.58 7.09
CA TYR A 62 -3.62 0.25 5.90
C TYR A 62 -4.78 -0.04 4.96
N ALA A 63 -5.37 0.99 4.37
CA ALA A 63 -6.44 0.90 3.39
C ALA A 63 -6.27 2.00 2.32
N LEU A 64 -6.97 1.89 1.20
CA LEU A 64 -7.07 3.00 0.26
C LEU A 64 -7.79 4.18 0.91
N ALA A 65 -7.34 5.40 0.58
CA ALA A 65 -8.00 6.66 0.96
C ALA A 65 -9.31 6.86 0.17
#